data_AF-A0A411YY67-F1
#
_entry.id   AF-A0A411YY67-F1
#
_cell.length_a   1.000
_cell.length_b   1.000
_cell.length_c   1.000
_cell.angle_alpha   90.00
_cell.angle_beta   90.00
_cell.angle_gamma   90.00
#
_symmetry.space_group_name_H-M   'P 1'
#
loop_
_entity.id
_entity.type
_entity.pdbx_description
1 polymer ?
#
loop_
_entity_poly.entity_id
_entity_poly.type
_entity_poly.pdbx_seq_one_letter_code
_entity_poly.pdbx_strand_id
1 'polypeptide(L)'
;MDAWFNLARRRVTGFERGLPTASNQQRIWHAYGFYDPDMVPKIVTILRFYHNWLLRGQDAATPAMRIGLAKGLIYPRDLFGF
;
A
#
# COMPACT_ATOMS: atom_id res chain seq x y z
N MET A 1 -7.38 13.85 4.82
CA MET A 1 -6.96 12.65 4.05
C MET A 1 -5.97 11.89 4.89
N ASP A 2 -6.34 10.71 5.38
CA ASP A 2 -5.57 9.96 6.39
C ASP A 2 -4.19 9.52 5.89
N ALA A 3 -3.25 9.34 6.84
CA ALA A 3 -1.89 8.90 6.56
C ALA A 3 -1.85 7.58 5.78
N TRP A 4 -2.78 6.67 6.05
CA TRP A 4 -2.92 5.39 5.35
C TRP A 4 -3.18 5.55 3.85
N PHE A 5 -4.12 6.42 3.47
CA PHE A 5 -4.41 6.66 2.05
C PHE A 5 -3.24 7.33 1.35
N ASN A 6 -2.54 8.27 2.01
CA ASN A 6 -1.35 8.88 1.44
C ASN A 6 -0.21 7.86 1.23
N LEU A 7 -0.04 6.91 2.16
CA LEU A 7 0.90 5.80 2.00
C LEU A 7 0.52 4.92 0.81
N ALA A 8 -0.75 4.53 0.70
CA ALA A 8 -1.23 3.70 -0.40
C ALA A 8 -0.95 4.34 -1.77
N ARG A 9 -1.25 5.63 -1.93
CA ARG A 9 -0.99 6.35 -3.18
C ARG A 9 0.49 6.46 -3.52
N ARG A 10 1.37 6.60 -2.52
CA ARG A 10 2.82 6.75 -2.74
C ARG A 10 3.53 5.41 -3.00
N ARG A 11 2.89 4.28 -2.69
CA ARG A 11 3.51 2.94 -2.77
C ARG A 11 2.91 2.07 -3.86
N VAL A 12 1.71 2.38 -4.33
CA VAL A 12 1.01 1.60 -5.34
C VAL A 12 0.57 2.51 -6.46
N THR A 13 1.17 2.36 -7.63
CA THR A 13 0.91 3.19 -8.81
C THR A 13 -0.55 3.14 -9.24
N GLY A 14 -1.21 1.98 -9.11
CA GLY A 14 -2.64 1.87 -9.42
C GLY A 14 -3.60 2.60 -8.47
N PHE A 15 -3.09 3.13 -7.34
CA PHE A 15 -3.84 4.01 -6.45
C PHE A 15 -3.45 5.48 -6.58
N GLU A 16 -2.53 5.83 -7.48
CA GLU A 16 -2.14 7.22 -7.72
C GLU A 16 -3.34 8.07 -8.17
N ARG A 17 -3.21 9.38 -7.98
CA ARG A 17 -4.17 10.32 -8.55
C ARG A 17 -3.96 10.35 -10.06
N GLY A 18 -5.06 10.42 -10.80
CA GLY A 18 -4.96 10.53 -12.26
C GLY A 18 -4.20 11.78 -12.67
N LEU A 19 -3.51 11.66 -13.81
CA LEU A 19 -2.61 12.68 -14.31
C LEU A 19 -3.40 13.70 -15.14
N PRO A 20 -3.28 15.01 -14.85
CA PRO A 20 -3.83 16.03 -15.72
C PRO A 20 -2.93 16.16 -16.95
N THR A 21 -3.47 15.88 -18.14
CA THR A 21 -2.77 16.07 -19.41
C THR A 21 -3.19 17.39 -20.06
N ALA A 22 -2.20 18.22 -20.44
CA ALA A 22 -2.41 19.55 -21.02
C ALA A 22 -3.28 19.54 -22.29
N SER A 23 -3.22 18.46 -23.07
CA SER A 23 -4.00 18.27 -24.30
C SER A 23 -5.46 17.86 -24.09
N ASN A 24 -5.87 17.51 -22.86
CA ASN A 24 -7.14 16.82 -22.61
C ASN A 24 -8.21 17.67 -21.91
N GLN A 25 -8.16 19.01 -22.00
CA GLN A 25 -9.16 19.93 -21.41
C GLN A 25 -9.52 19.60 -19.95
N GLN A 26 -8.51 19.37 -19.09
CA GLN A 26 -8.68 18.97 -17.67
C GLN A 26 -9.32 17.59 -17.42
N ARG A 27 -9.56 16.76 -18.44
CA ARG A 27 -9.97 15.37 -18.22
C ARG A 27 -8.81 14.60 -17.60
N ILE A 28 -9.13 13.88 -16.52
CA ILE A 28 -8.19 13.12 -15.72
C ILE A 28 -7.93 11.78 -16.41
N TRP A 29 -6.66 11.47 -16.71
CA TRP A 29 -6.28 10.17 -17.25
C TRP A 29 -5.76 9.25 -16.14
N HIS A 30 -6.38 8.07 -16.01
CA HIS A 30 -6.00 7.04 -15.04
C HIS A 30 -5.13 5.97 -15.72
N ALA A 31 -3.92 6.36 -16.12
CA ALA A 31 -3.00 5.51 -16.89
C ALA A 31 -2.67 4.17 -16.22
N TYR A 32 -2.61 4.16 -14.89
CA TYR A 32 -2.16 3.03 -14.09
C TYR A 32 -3.28 2.30 -13.35
N GLY A 33 -4.55 2.63 -13.65
CA GLY A 33 -5.68 1.97 -13.02
C GLY A 33 -5.64 0.46 -13.25
N PHE A 34 -6.04 -0.30 -12.23
CA PHE A 34 -6.16 -1.74 -12.36
C PHE A 34 -7.22 -2.09 -13.41
N TYR A 35 -6.87 -2.97 -14.35
CA TYR A 35 -7.77 -3.42 -15.39
C TYR A 35 -8.92 -4.27 -14.82
N ASP A 36 -8.57 -5.16 -13.89
CA ASP A 36 -9.52 -5.99 -13.14
C ASP A 36 -9.77 -5.35 -11.75
N PRO A 37 -11.01 -5.00 -11.39
CA PRO A 37 -11.33 -4.45 -10.08
C PRO A 37 -11.00 -5.40 -8.92
N ASP A 38 -10.98 -6.71 -9.14
CA ASP A 38 -10.62 -7.69 -8.10
C ASP A 38 -9.15 -7.60 -7.66
N MET A 39 -8.31 -6.88 -8.42
CA MET A 39 -6.94 -6.59 -8.02
C MET A 39 -6.87 -5.60 -6.85
N VAL A 40 -7.85 -4.70 -6.72
CA VAL A 40 -7.88 -3.69 -5.64
C VAL A 40 -7.82 -4.33 -4.25
N PRO A 41 -8.74 -5.24 -3.86
CA PRO A 41 -8.69 -5.85 -2.53
C PRO A 41 -7.43 -6.70 -2.31
N LYS A 42 -6.92 -7.38 -3.35
CA LYS A 42 -5.68 -8.17 -3.28
C LYS A 42 -4.48 -7.28 -2.94
N ILE A 43 -4.30 -6.20 -3.69
CA ILE A 43 -3.20 -5.26 -3.48
C ILE A 43 -3.32 -4.53 -2.14
N VAL A 44 -4.54 -4.11 -1.74
CA VAL A 44 -4.78 -3.50 -0.41
C VAL A 44 -4.40 -4.47 0.70
N THR A 45 -4.74 -5.75 0.57
CA THR A 45 -4.41 -6.78 1.57
C THR A 45 -2.90 -6.93 1.72
N ILE A 46 -2.17 -7.00 0.61
CA ILE A 46 -0.70 -7.06 0.61
C ILE A 46 -0.10 -5.80 1.24
N LEU A 47 -0.60 -4.62 0.88
CA LEU A 47 -0.11 -3.35 1.42
C LEU A 47 -0.34 -3.25 2.93
N ARG A 48 -1.49 -3.71 3.44
CA ARG A 48 -1.79 -3.76 4.88
C ARG A 48 -0.82 -4.68 5.60
N PHE A 49 -0.56 -5.86 5.05
CA PHE A 49 0.40 -6.79 5.62
C PHE A 49 1.80 -6.16 5.67
N TYR A 50 2.27 -5.63 4.55
CA TYR A 50 3.55 -4.94 4.46
C TYR A 50 3.68 -3.81 5.48
N HIS A 51 2.68 -2.93 5.58
CA HIS A 51 2.72 -1.79 6.49
C HIS A 51 2.73 -2.22 7.96
N ASN A 52 1.88 -3.19 8.32
CA ASN A 52 1.69 -3.56 9.72
C ASN A 52 2.83 -4.42 10.26
N TRP A 53 3.46 -5.24 9.42
CA TRP A 53 4.35 -6.31 9.87
C TRP A 53 5.80 -6.21 9.38
N LEU A 54 6.06 -5.49 8.27
CA LEU A 54 7.38 -5.43 7.64
C LEU A 54 7.99 -4.02 7.67
N LEU A 55 7.17 -2.98 7.53
CA LEU A 55 7.65 -1.61 7.44
C LEU A 55 7.95 -1.03 8.84
N ARG A 56 9.23 -0.86 9.15
CA ARG A 56 9.66 -0.15 10.35
C ARG A 56 9.44 1.36 10.22
N GLY A 57 8.96 1.97 11.30
CA GLY A 57 8.94 3.42 11.46
C GLY A 57 10.30 3.98 11.89
N GLN A 58 10.30 5.27 12.25
CA GLN A 58 11.49 5.97 12.75
C GLN A 58 11.99 5.39 14.08
N ASP A 59 11.10 4.80 14.87
CA ASP A 59 11.34 4.10 16.13
C ASP A 59 11.85 2.66 15.94
N ALA A 60 12.18 2.25 14.71
CA ALA A 60 12.58 0.90 14.35
C ALA A 60 11.55 -0.21 14.68
N ALA A 61 10.31 0.17 15.02
CA ALA A 61 9.21 -0.76 15.30
C ALA A 61 8.14 -0.71 14.18
N THR A 62 7.45 -1.83 13.99
CA THR A 62 6.28 -1.91 13.10
C THR A 62 5.00 -1.60 13.88
N PRO A 63 3.90 -1.24 13.22
CA PRO A 63 2.61 -1.08 13.89
C PRO A 63 2.20 -2.30 14.73
N ALA A 64 2.41 -3.53 14.22
CA ALA A 64 2.12 -4.75 14.97
C ALA A 64 2.99 -4.91 16.21
N MET A 65 4.26 -4.47 16.16
CA MET A 65 5.13 -4.46 17.34
C MET A 65 4.67 -3.46 18.40
N ARG A 66 4.23 -2.27 17.99
CA ARG A 66 3.78 -1.21 18.92
C ARG A 66 2.58 -1.62 19.76
N ILE A 67 1.69 -2.42 19.19
CA ILE A 67 0.50 -2.94 19.89
C ILE A 67 0.72 -4.33 20.53
N GLY A 68 1.95 -4.86 20.48
CA GLY A 68 2.30 -6.14 21.09
C GLY A 68 1.84 -7.40 20.34
N LEU A 69 1.32 -7.26 19.10
CA LEU A 69 0.95 -8.42 18.26
C LEU A 69 2.17 -9.15 17.70
N ALA A 70 3.31 -8.46 17.54
CA ALA A 70 4.53 -9.04 17.01
C ALA A 70 5.72 -8.74 17.94
N LYS A 71 6.58 -9.74 18.17
CA LYS A 71 7.85 -9.55 18.89
C LYS A 71 8.98 -9.06 17.99
N GLY A 72 8.78 -9.09 16.67
CA GLY A 72 9.77 -8.70 15.67
C GLY A 72 9.15 -8.61 14.28
N LEU A 73 10.01 -8.46 13.27
CA LEU A 73 9.57 -8.43 11.87
C LEU A 73 9.06 -9.80 11.44
N ILE A 74 7.89 -9.81 10.79
CA ILE A 74 7.38 -10.98 10.08
C ILE A 74 7.70 -10.79 8.61
N TYR A 75 8.26 -11.79 7.97
CA TYR A 75 8.70 -11.74 6.58
C TYR A 75 7.77 -12.55 5.68
N PRO A 76 7.79 -12.34 4.35
CA PRO A 76 6.96 -13.14 3.43
C PRO A 76 7.23 -14.64 3.54
N ARG A 77 8.48 -15.02 3.82
CA ARG A 77 8.86 -16.42 4.08
C ARG A 77 8.11 -17.04 5.27
N ASP A 78 7.75 -16.23 6.26
CA ASP A 78 7.05 -16.71 7.46
C ASP A 78 5.55 -16.94 7.17
N LEU A 79 5.05 -16.44 6.03
CA LEU A 79 3.68 -16.62 5.57
C LEU A 79 3.53 -17.74 4.53
N PHE A 80 4.53 -17.88 3.65
CA PHE A 80 4.53 -18.85 2.53
C PHE A 80 5.45 -20.07 2.78
N GLY A 81 6.04 -20.19 3.96
CA GLY A 81 6.87 -21.32 4.36
C GLY A 81 6.01 -22.53 4.75
N PHE A 82 5.53 -23.25 3.75
CA PHE A 82 4.99 -24.60 3.87
C PHE A 82 5.91 -25.59 3.15
#